data_AF-A0A840Q153-F1
#
_entry.id   AF-A0A840Q153-F1
#
_cell.length_a   1.000
_cell.length_b   1.000
_cell.length_c   1.000
_cell.angle_alpha   90.00
_cell.angle_beta   90.00
_cell.angle_gamma   90.00
#
_symmetry.space_group_name_H-M   'P 1'
#
loop_
_entity.id
_entity.type
_entity.pdbx_description
1 polymer ?
#
loop_
_entity_poly.entity_id
_entity_poly.type
_entity_poly.pdbx_seq_one_letter_code
_entity_poly.pdbx_strand_id
1 'polypeptide(L)'
;MTKLEKGDVTISLPEIDRLIELYGVEGEEAEKVRRLGSEARKRDRPSRVPDWGQTYVALETAAAEIKVYDGELIPGMLQTEDYARAVLSLSVANTADEIEARVAERLQRGERLHTNEPPSLWVVLGEAALHREVGGRNLLCAQLQHLVRIGRLRHVTIQVLPFRSGEHIALGTSFTLIHLADPVATFAYLEGLTDADYLDRPGHTAVYREVFDKLRVTALGDRESTTMLKRRIEELT
;
A
#
# COMPACT_ATOMS: atom_id res chain seq x y z
N MET A 1 3.97 -7.06 -30.62
CA MET A 1 3.96 -8.12 -29.61
C MET A 1 2.64 -8.11 -28.87
N THR A 2 2.02 -9.28 -28.77
CA THR A 2 0.67 -9.49 -28.19
C THR A 2 0.76 -9.59 -26.66
N LYS A 3 -0.33 -9.32 -25.91
CA LYS A 3 -0.36 -9.44 -24.42
C LYS A 3 0.15 -10.80 -23.91
N LEU A 4 -0.05 -11.85 -24.70
CA LEU A 4 0.47 -13.19 -24.46
C LEU A 4 2.01 -13.27 -24.48
N GLU A 5 2.64 -12.58 -25.42
CA GLU A 5 4.10 -12.55 -25.56
C GLU A 5 4.76 -11.67 -24.50
N LYS A 6 3.98 -10.78 -23.87
CA LYS A 6 4.41 -9.96 -22.72
C LYS A 6 4.32 -10.71 -21.39
N GLY A 7 3.64 -11.86 -21.35
CA GLY A 7 3.39 -12.60 -20.11
C GLY A 7 2.20 -12.08 -19.29
N ASP A 8 1.37 -11.20 -19.86
CA ASP A 8 0.25 -10.55 -19.14
C ASP A 8 -0.99 -11.46 -19.01
N VAL A 9 -1.04 -12.59 -19.73
CA VAL A 9 -2.17 -13.54 -19.74
C VAL A 9 -1.66 -14.97 -19.89
N THR A 10 -2.15 -15.89 -19.06
CA THR A 10 -1.83 -17.32 -19.07
C THR A 10 -2.63 -18.06 -20.16
N ILE A 11 -1.96 -18.81 -21.04
CA ILE A 11 -2.59 -19.62 -22.10
C ILE A 11 -3.34 -20.80 -21.47
N SER A 12 -4.55 -21.11 -21.95
CA SER A 12 -5.26 -22.30 -21.49
C SER A 12 -4.62 -23.60 -21.99
N LEU A 13 -4.65 -24.69 -21.23
CA LEU A 13 -4.09 -25.99 -21.66
C LEU A 13 -4.64 -26.45 -23.03
N PRO A 14 -5.94 -26.30 -23.35
CA PRO A 14 -6.45 -26.60 -24.69
C PRO A 14 -5.87 -25.70 -25.80
N GLU A 15 -5.57 -24.43 -25.50
CA GLU A 15 -4.90 -23.53 -26.45
C GLU A 15 -3.41 -23.86 -26.61
N ILE A 16 -2.72 -24.27 -25.53
CA ILE A 16 -1.34 -24.77 -25.61
C ILE A 16 -1.28 -26.00 -26.50
N ASP A 17 -2.23 -26.92 -26.35
CA ASP A 17 -2.32 -28.12 -27.18
C ASP A 17 -2.53 -27.78 -28.65
N ARG A 18 -3.38 -26.79 -28.90
CA ARG A 18 -3.65 -26.28 -30.25
C ARG A 18 -2.45 -25.56 -30.85
N LEU A 19 -1.64 -24.88 -30.04
CA LEU A 19 -0.39 -24.25 -30.49
C LEU A 19 0.68 -25.30 -30.77
N ILE A 20 0.82 -26.33 -29.92
CA ILE A 20 1.74 -27.46 -30.15
C ILE A 20 1.41 -28.14 -31.49
N GLU A 21 0.13 -28.38 -31.74
CA GLU A 21 -0.36 -28.95 -33.01
C GLU A 21 -0.11 -28.01 -34.19
N LEU A 22 -0.43 -26.71 -34.04
CA LEU A 22 -0.23 -25.71 -35.10
C LEU A 22 1.24 -25.53 -35.50
N TYR A 23 2.15 -25.58 -34.54
CA TYR A 23 3.59 -25.42 -34.76
C TYR A 23 4.32 -26.76 -35.01
N GLY A 24 3.61 -27.88 -35.02
CA GLY A 24 4.17 -29.21 -35.32
C GLY A 24 5.23 -29.66 -34.32
N VAL A 25 5.10 -29.28 -33.05
CA VAL A 25 6.05 -29.67 -32.00
C VAL A 25 5.70 -31.08 -31.51
N GLU A 26 6.67 -31.99 -31.51
CA GLU A 26 6.47 -33.40 -31.17
C GLU A 26 7.42 -33.89 -30.07
N GLY A 27 7.14 -35.07 -29.51
CA GLY A 27 8.03 -35.76 -28.58
C GLY A 27 8.30 -35.00 -27.27
N GLU A 28 9.54 -35.07 -26.79
CA GLU A 28 9.97 -34.51 -25.51
C GLU A 28 9.76 -32.98 -25.42
N GLU A 29 9.82 -32.29 -26.57
CA GLU A 29 9.63 -30.84 -26.66
C GLU A 29 8.17 -30.44 -26.43
N ALA A 30 7.22 -31.23 -26.95
CA ALA A 30 5.79 -31.02 -26.71
C ALA A 30 5.43 -31.25 -25.22
N GLU A 31 5.99 -32.29 -24.62
CA GLU A 31 5.83 -32.58 -23.19
C GLU A 31 6.43 -31.48 -22.32
N LYS A 32 7.58 -30.93 -22.71
CA LYS A 32 8.21 -29.78 -22.05
C LYS A 32 7.33 -28.54 -22.13
N VAL A 33 6.73 -28.24 -23.28
CA VAL A 33 5.82 -27.09 -23.46
C VAL A 33 4.55 -27.26 -22.62
N ARG A 34 3.95 -28.46 -22.59
CA ARG A 34 2.79 -28.78 -21.72
C ARG A 34 3.13 -28.62 -20.24
N ARG A 35 4.30 -29.12 -19.82
CA ARG A 35 4.78 -28.98 -18.44
C ARG A 35 4.98 -27.52 -18.06
N LEU A 36 5.66 -26.74 -18.90
CA LEU A 36 5.86 -25.30 -18.69
C LEU A 36 4.54 -24.53 -18.63
N GLY A 37 3.58 -24.87 -19.49
CA GLY A 37 2.22 -24.31 -19.45
C GLY A 37 1.47 -24.63 -18.16
N SER A 38 1.57 -25.87 -17.69
CA SER A 38 0.99 -26.32 -16.41
C SER A 38 1.66 -25.63 -15.22
N GLU A 39 2.98 -25.48 -15.24
CA GLU A 39 3.76 -24.81 -14.19
C GLU A 39 3.50 -23.30 -14.15
N ALA A 40 3.37 -22.63 -15.30
CA ALA A 40 2.96 -21.23 -15.38
C ALA A 40 1.58 -21.00 -14.75
N ARG A 41 0.64 -21.94 -14.95
CA ARG A 41 -0.68 -21.92 -14.29
C ARG A 41 -0.64 -22.28 -12.81
N LYS A 42 0.35 -23.06 -12.34
CA LYS A 42 0.58 -23.27 -10.90
C LYS A 42 1.13 -22.01 -10.23
N ARG A 43 1.91 -21.21 -10.97
CA ARG A 43 2.38 -19.88 -10.55
C ARG A 43 1.24 -18.87 -10.46
N ASP A 44 0.19 -19.10 -11.25
CA ASP A 44 -1.11 -18.41 -11.23
C ASP A 44 -2.06 -18.95 -10.14
N ARG A 45 -1.59 -19.79 -9.20
CA ARG A 45 -2.28 -19.90 -7.91
C ARG A 45 -2.30 -18.50 -7.33
N PRO A 46 -3.46 -17.96 -6.89
CA PRO A 46 -3.53 -16.61 -6.39
C PRO A 46 -2.48 -16.47 -5.29
N SER A 47 -1.45 -15.70 -5.59
CA SER A 47 -0.62 -15.13 -4.56
C SER A 47 -1.57 -14.39 -3.63
N ARG A 48 -1.50 -14.72 -2.33
CA ARG A 48 -2.45 -14.24 -1.30
C ARG A 48 -2.43 -12.72 -1.11
N VAL A 49 -1.44 -12.07 -1.70
CA VAL A 49 -1.35 -10.66 -2.03
C VAL A 49 -1.14 -10.62 -3.54
N PRO A 50 -1.90 -9.85 -4.35
CA PRO A 50 -1.56 -9.72 -5.77
C PRO A 50 -0.06 -9.45 -5.94
N ASP A 51 0.61 -9.99 -6.95
CA ASP A 51 2.10 -9.95 -7.05
C ASP A 51 2.67 -8.53 -6.86
N TRP A 52 1.92 -7.51 -7.26
CA TRP A 52 2.23 -6.11 -6.97
C TRP A 52 2.34 -5.83 -5.47
N GLY A 53 1.40 -6.25 -4.61
CA GLY A 53 1.45 -5.94 -3.18
C GLY A 53 2.57 -6.65 -2.41
N GLN A 54 3.08 -7.79 -2.89
CA GLN A 54 4.29 -8.40 -2.31
C GLN A 54 5.51 -7.49 -2.50
N THR A 55 5.59 -6.84 -3.67
CA THR A 55 6.67 -5.88 -3.97
C THR A 55 6.62 -4.70 -3.00
N TYR A 56 5.42 -4.17 -2.71
CA TYR A 56 5.26 -3.10 -1.71
C TYR A 56 5.77 -3.55 -0.34
N VAL A 57 5.40 -4.75 0.14
CA VAL A 57 5.83 -5.24 1.45
C VAL A 57 7.35 -5.37 1.54
N ALA A 58 8.00 -5.86 0.48
CA ALA A 58 9.46 -5.96 0.42
C ALA A 58 10.13 -4.59 0.48
N LEU A 59 9.64 -3.63 -0.33
CA LEU A 59 10.14 -2.26 -0.34
C LEU A 59 9.90 -1.54 0.99
N GLU A 60 8.68 -1.65 1.54
CA GLU A 60 8.31 -1.08 2.83
C GLU A 60 9.26 -1.61 3.89
N THR A 61 9.49 -2.93 3.96
CA THR A 61 10.36 -3.58 4.96
C THR A 61 11.82 -3.09 4.88
N ALA A 62 12.34 -2.91 3.66
CA ALA A 62 13.71 -2.43 3.43
C ALA A 62 13.87 -0.91 3.54
N ALA A 63 12.78 -0.16 3.69
CA ALA A 63 12.81 1.30 3.68
C ALA A 63 13.59 1.89 4.86
N ALA A 64 14.44 2.86 4.56
CA ALA A 64 15.05 3.76 5.53
C ALA A 64 14.18 5.00 5.78
N GLU A 65 13.42 5.44 4.77
CA GLU A 65 12.44 6.53 4.89
C GLU A 65 11.17 6.18 4.11
N ILE A 66 10.02 6.49 4.70
CA ILE A 66 8.70 6.34 4.10
C ILE A 66 7.96 7.68 4.26
N LYS A 67 7.47 8.22 3.15
CA LYS A 67 6.63 9.43 3.14
C LYS A 67 5.30 9.11 2.49
N VAL A 68 4.19 9.35 3.18
CA VAL A 68 2.85 8.97 2.71
C VAL A 68 1.95 10.18 2.67
N TYR A 69 1.26 10.37 1.56
CA TYR A 69 0.05 11.19 1.52
C TYR A 69 -1.14 10.28 1.29
N ASP A 70 -2.12 10.33 2.20
CA ASP A 70 -3.42 9.70 2.01
C ASP A 70 -4.53 10.66 2.41
N GLY A 71 -5.43 10.92 1.47
CA GLY A 71 -6.52 11.88 1.66
C GLY A 71 -7.69 11.34 2.48
N GLU A 72 -7.89 10.02 2.51
CA GLU A 72 -9.18 9.42 2.93
C GLU A 72 -9.02 8.29 3.93
N LEU A 73 -7.91 7.56 3.91
CA LEU A 73 -7.65 6.41 4.76
C LEU A 73 -6.40 6.62 5.63
N ILE A 74 -6.40 6.03 6.82
CA ILE A 74 -5.19 5.96 7.63
C ILE A 74 -4.25 4.88 7.06
N PRO A 75 -2.97 5.17 6.76
CA PRO A 75 -2.04 4.20 6.18
C PRO A 75 -1.85 2.95 7.03
N GLY A 76 -1.65 1.80 6.37
CA GLY A 76 -1.62 0.48 7.01
C GLY A 76 -0.67 0.34 8.22
N MET A 77 0.52 0.93 8.15
CA MET A 77 1.50 0.92 9.25
C MET A 77 1.03 1.64 10.53
N LEU A 78 0.01 2.49 10.41
CA LEU A 78 -0.55 3.28 11.50
C LEU A 78 -1.89 2.73 12.00
N GLN A 79 -2.38 1.61 11.46
CA GLN A 79 -3.68 1.05 11.80
C GLN A 79 -3.62 0.18 13.06
N THR A 80 -4.64 0.28 13.90
CA THR A 80 -4.95 -0.72 14.92
C THR A 80 -5.51 -1.98 14.26
N GLU A 81 -5.50 -3.08 15.00
CA GLU A 81 -6.04 -4.36 14.53
C GLU A 81 -7.48 -4.24 14.04
N ASP A 82 -8.35 -3.63 14.84
CA ASP A 82 -9.76 -3.48 14.50
C ASP A 82 -9.97 -2.59 13.26
N TYR A 83 -9.18 -1.52 13.12
CA TYR A 83 -9.23 -0.67 11.93
C TYR A 83 -8.75 -1.41 10.69
N ALA A 84 -7.63 -2.14 10.80
CA ALA A 84 -7.12 -2.97 9.72
C ALA A 84 -8.14 -4.01 9.27
N ARG A 85 -8.78 -4.70 10.22
CA ARG A 85 -9.85 -5.67 9.96
C ARG A 85 -11.04 -5.02 9.27
N ALA A 86 -11.53 -3.90 9.79
CA ALA A 86 -12.67 -3.18 9.21
C ALA A 86 -12.41 -2.77 7.75
N VAL A 87 -11.19 -2.33 7.42
CA VAL A 87 -10.80 -2.00 6.04
C VAL A 87 -10.66 -3.25 5.17
N LEU A 88 -9.97 -4.28 5.64
CA LEU A 88 -9.69 -5.50 4.87
C LEU A 88 -10.94 -6.32 4.57
N SER A 89 -11.93 -6.27 5.47
CA SER A 89 -13.24 -6.91 5.29
C SER A 89 -14.09 -6.31 4.17
N LEU A 90 -13.69 -5.16 3.60
CA LEU A 90 -14.33 -4.61 2.39
C LEU A 90 -13.94 -5.36 1.11
N SER A 91 -12.93 -6.23 1.17
CA SER A 91 -12.50 -7.01 0.03
C SER A 91 -13.62 -7.91 -0.49
N VAL A 92 -13.90 -7.81 -1.79
CA VAL A 92 -14.85 -8.69 -2.50
C VAL A 92 -14.23 -10.02 -2.92
N ALA A 93 -12.93 -10.20 -2.70
CA ALA A 93 -12.16 -11.34 -3.22
C ALA A 93 -11.54 -12.24 -2.14
N ASN A 94 -11.52 -11.80 -0.87
CA ASN A 94 -10.90 -12.55 0.22
C ASN A 94 -11.95 -13.25 1.09
N THR A 95 -11.61 -14.44 1.56
CA THR A 95 -12.32 -15.17 2.62
C THR A 95 -12.01 -14.58 4.02
N ALA A 96 -12.79 -14.96 5.03
CA ALA A 96 -12.58 -14.51 6.41
C ALA A 96 -11.19 -14.90 6.96
N ASP A 97 -10.74 -16.14 6.71
CA ASP A 97 -9.42 -16.60 7.15
C ASP A 97 -8.28 -15.83 6.45
N GLU A 98 -8.45 -15.46 5.18
CA GLU A 98 -7.51 -14.62 4.44
C GLU A 98 -7.48 -13.18 4.96
N ILE A 99 -8.63 -12.64 5.40
CA ILE A 99 -8.70 -11.33 6.04
C ILE A 99 -7.88 -11.35 7.33
N GLU A 100 -8.07 -12.33 8.22
CA GLU A 100 -7.32 -12.39 9.49
C GLU A 100 -5.81 -12.58 9.26
N ALA A 101 -5.40 -13.39 8.29
CA ALA A 101 -3.99 -13.50 7.91
C ALA A 101 -3.41 -12.16 7.44
N ARG A 102 -4.15 -11.41 6.62
CA ARG A 102 -3.74 -10.08 6.14
C ARG A 102 -3.73 -9.02 7.25
N VAL A 103 -4.64 -9.12 8.23
CA VAL A 103 -4.62 -8.27 9.43
C VAL A 103 -3.33 -8.52 10.20
N ALA A 104 -2.99 -9.78 10.45
CA ALA A 104 -1.76 -10.14 11.16
C ALA A 104 -0.50 -9.64 10.43
N GLU A 105 -0.42 -9.82 9.11
CA GLU A 105 0.68 -9.29 8.29
C GLU A 105 0.76 -7.75 8.39
N ARG A 106 -0.38 -7.04 8.33
CA ARG A 106 -0.40 -5.57 8.43
C ARG A 106 0.07 -5.09 9.80
N LEU A 107 -0.35 -5.75 10.88
CA LEU A 107 0.08 -5.43 12.24
C LEU A 107 1.58 -5.68 12.41
N GLN A 108 2.10 -6.80 11.90
CA GLN A 108 3.52 -7.10 11.92
C GLN A 108 4.35 -6.00 11.25
N ARG A 109 3.84 -5.39 10.17
CA ARG A 109 4.50 -4.25 9.53
C ARG A 109 4.48 -2.99 10.39
N GLY A 110 3.38 -2.74 11.12
CA GLY A 110 3.28 -1.64 12.10
C GLY A 110 4.29 -1.77 13.24
N GLU A 111 4.55 -3.00 13.72
CA GLU A 111 5.55 -3.27 14.77
C GLU A 111 6.97 -2.81 14.38
N ARG A 112 7.25 -2.63 13.09
CA ARG A 112 8.56 -2.16 12.63
C ARG A 112 8.93 -0.78 13.17
N LEU A 113 7.93 0.06 13.47
CA LEU A 113 8.11 1.38 14.11
C LEU A 113 8.64 1.29 15.55
N HIS A 114 8.58 0.11 16.17
CA HIS A 114 9.03 -0.12 17.54
C HIS A 114 10.36 -0.89 17.62
N THR A 115 11.01 -1.13 16.47
CA THR A 115 12.30 -1.84 16.40
C THR A 115 13.49 -0.91 16.71
N ASN A 116 14.70 -1.47 16.74
CA ASN A 116 15.94 -0.70 16.96
C ASN A 116 16.31 0.20 15.77
N GLU A 117 15.91 -0.20 14.55
CA GLU A 117 16.20 0.50 13.30
C GLU A 117 14.90 0.77 12.53
N PRO A 118 13.99 1.61 13.08
CA PRO A 118 12.73 1.92 12.41
C PRO A 118 12.96 2.86 11.22
N PRO A 119 12.13 2.80 10.17
CA PRO A 119 12.17 3.79 9.11
C PRO A 119 11.81 5.19 9.66
N SER A 120 12.36 6.25 9.07
CA SER A 120 11.77 7.57 9.24
C SER A 120 10.42 7.60 8.52
N LEU A 121 9.33 7.85 9.25
CA LEU A 121 7.97 7.88 8.71
C LEU A 121 7.40 9.30 8.76
N TRP A 122 6.99 9.83 7.63
CA TRP A 122 6.27 11.10 7.55
C TRP A 122 4.94 10.90 6.82
N VAL A 123 3.84 11.11 7.53
CA VAL A 123 2.50 10.98 6.98
C VAL A 123 1.80 12.33 6.94
N VAL A 124 1.24 12.67 5.78
CA VAL A 124 0.26 13.75 5.63
C VAL A 124 -1.10 13.12 5.40
N LEU A 125 -1.98 13.23 6.38
CA LEU A 125 -3.36 12.73 6.32
C LEU A 125 -4.29 13.83 5.87
N GLY A 126 -5.17 13.56 4.92
CA GLY A 126 -6.33 14.41 4.69
C GLY A 126 -7.27 14.40 5.90
N GLU A 127 -7.90 15.53 6.18
CA GLU A 127 -8.90 15.63 7.26
C GLU A 127 -10.02 14.59 7.12
N ALA A 128 -10.37 14.16 5.90
CA ALA A 128 -11.38 13.12 5.69
C ALA A 128 -11.04 11.79 6.40
N ALA A 129 -9.75 11.43 6.53
CA ALA A 129 -9.32 10.23 7.25
C ALA A 129 -9.65 10.28 8.76
N LEU A 130 -9.83 11.47 9.33
CA LEU A 130 -10.23 11.68 10.73
C LEU A 130 -11.77 11.63 10.91
N HIS A 131 -12.53 11.71 9.83
CA HIS A 131 -13.99 11.79 9.85
C HIS A 131 -14.68 10.54 9.28
N ARG A 132 -14.00 9.73 8.48
CA ARG A 132 -14.54 8.47 7.99
C ARG A 132 -14.65 7.47 9.16
N GLU A 133 -15.87 7.23 9.63
CA GLU A 133 -16.18 6.32 10.75
C GLU A 133 -16.03 4.84 10.35
N VAL A 134 -14.83 4.44 9.92
CA VAL A 134 -14.46 3.06 9.58
C VAL A 134 -14.75 2.16 10.79
N GLY A 135 -15.64 1.19 10.61
CA GLY A 135 -16.10 0.29 11.67
C GLY A 135 -16.78 0.98 12.86
N GLY A 136 -17.24 2.22 12.68
CA GLY A 136 -18.01 2.99 13.66
C GLY A 136 -17.20 3.92 14.55
N ARG A 137 -17.92 4.75 15.31
CA ARG A 137 -17.36 5.84 16.14
C ARG A 137 -16.32 5.40 17.15
N ASN A 138 -16.61 4.33 17.90
CA ASN A 138 -15.73 3.85 18.97
C ASN A 138 -14.39 3.33 18.41
N LEU A 139 -14.45 2.63 17.28
CA LEU A 139 -13.26 2.09 16.63
C LEU A 139 -12.40 3.21 16.05
N LEU A 140 -13.03 4.17 15.34
CA LEU A 140 -12.33 5.36 14.87
C LEU A 140 -11.69 6.13 16.04
N CYS A 141 -12.39 6.29 17.16
CA CYS A 141 -11.85 6.94 18.35
C CYS A 141 -10.57 6.24 18.85
N ALA A 142 -10.61 4.92 19.00
CA ALA A 142 -9.44 4.12 19.40
C ALA A 142 -8.28 4.23 18.39
N GLN A 143 -8.59 4.26 17.09
CA GLN A 143 -7.61 4.47 16.02
C GLN A 143 -6.95 5.86 16.11
N LEU A 144 -7.72 6.92 16.32
CA LEU A 144 -7.15 8.27 16.45
C LEU A 144 -6.32 8.42 17.74
N GLN A 145 -6.74 7.80 18.84
CA GLN A 145 -5.93 7.72 20.06
C GLN A 145 -4.60 6.99 19.81
N HIS A 146 -4.60 5.95 18.98
CA HIS A 146 -3.40 5.26 18.55
C HIS A 146 -2.47 6.16 17.73
N LEU A 147 -2.99 6.97 16.80
CA LEU A 147 -2.19 7.97 16.07
C LEU A 147 -1.51 8.97 17.01
N VAL A 148 -2.22 9.47 18.02
CA VAL A 148 -1.65 10.38 19.03
C VAL A 148 -0.54 9.72 19.85
N ARG A 149 -0.59 8.40 20.05
CA ARG A 149 0.49 7.63 20.72
C ARG A 149 1.69 7.44 19.80
N ILE A 150 1.48 6.96 18.57
CA ILE A 150 2.56 6.74 17.60
C ILE A 150 3.26 8.05 17.23
N GLY A 151 2.53 9.15 17.09
CA GLY A 151 3.11 10.47 16.78
C GLY A 151 4.08 11.01 17.83
N ARG A 152 4.22 10.35 19.00
CA ARG A 152 5.25 10.69 19.99
C ARG A 152 6.61 10.05 19.71
N LEU A 153 6.68 9.09 18.78
CA LEU A 153 7.94 8.47 18.37
C LEU A 153 8.76 9.48 17.57
N ARG A 154 10.04 9.65 17.93
CA ARG A 154 10.92 10.69 17.33
C ARG A 154 11.14 10.53 15.83
N HIS A 155 10.95 9.33 15.29
CA HIS A 155 11.11 9.02 13.87
C HIS A 155 9.77 9.04 13.10
N VAL A 156 8.65 9.38 13.76
CA VAL A 156 7.34 9.48 13.14
C VAL A 156 6.85 10.93 13.17
N THR A 157 6.39 11.43 12.03
CA THR A 157 5.70 12.73 11.91
C THR A 157 4.34 12.49 11.29
N ILE A 158 3.27 12.97 11.95
CA ILE A 158 1.90 12.92 11.42
C ILE A 158 1.37 14.34 11.31
N GLN A 159 1.09 14.77 10.08
CA GLN A 159 0.44 16.04 9.80
C GLN A 159 -0.97 15.82 9.26
N VAL A 160 -1.86 16.75 9.56
CA VAL A 160 -3.22 16.78 9.01
C VAL A 160 -3.33 17.92 8.00
N LEU A 161 -3.79 17.60 6.80
CA LEU A 161 -4.15 18.57 5.77
C LEU A 161 -5.65 18.90 5.90
N PRO A 162 -6.00 20.08 6.43
CA PRO A 162 -7.37 20.40 6.79
C PRO A 162 -8.19 20.81 5.56
N PHE A 163 -9.50 20.58 5.57
CA PHE A 163 -10.43 20.94 4.49
C PHE A 163 -10.38 22.43 4.14
N ARG A 164 -10.12 23.28 5.15
CA ARG A 164 -9.97 24.74 4.95
C ARG A 164 -8.80 25.13 4.05
N SER A 165 -7.89 24.21 3.75
CA SER A 165 -6.79 24.45 2.80
C SER A 165 -7.29 24.58 1.36
N GLY A 166 -8.50 24.12 1.06
CA GLY A 166 -9.06 24.13 -0.29
C GLY A 166 -8.38 23.09 -1.18
N GLU A 167 -8.09 23.48 -2.42
CA GLU A 167 -7.32 22.67 -3.35
C GLU A 167 -5.88 22.45 -2.87
N HIS A 168 -5.32 21.29 -3.21
CA HIS A 168 -3.90 21.01 -3.01
C HIS A 168 -3.37 20.15 -4.16
N ILE A 169 -2.05 20.10 -4.30
CA ILE A 169 -1.36 19.56 -5.48
C ILE A 169 -1.58 18.05 -5.72
N ALA A 170 -2.08 17.32 -4.74
CA ALA A 170 -2.35 15.88 -4.81
C ALA A 170 -3.83 15.53 -4.61
N LEU A 171 -4.73 16.50 -4.82
CA LEU A 171 -6.16 16.30 -4.61
C LEU A 171 -6.67 15.18 -5.53
N GLY A 172 -7.13 14.08 -4.92
CA GLY A 172 -7.60 12.89 -5.64
C GLY A 172 -6.52 11.84 -5.93
N THR A 173 -5.29 11.98 -5.43
CA THR A 173 -4.23 10.99 -5.62
C THR A 173 -3.41 10.79 -4.35
N SER A 174 -3.62 9.65 -3.69
CA SER A 174 -2.75 9.16 -2.62
C SER A 174 -1.49 8.51 -3.19
N PHE A 175 -0.38 8.59 -2.47
CA PHE A 175 0.88 7.96 -2.88
C PHE A 175 1.82 7.76 -1.68
N THR A 176 2.76 6.83 -1.86
CA THR A 176 3.84 6.58 -0.89
C THR A 176 5.20 6.73 -1.59
N LEU A 177 6.08 7.55 -1.04
CA LEU A 177 7.49 7.56 -1.39
C LEU A 177 8.25 6.62 -0.45
N ILE A 178 8.96 5.67 -1.03
CA ILE A 178 9.79 4.70 -0.31
C ILE A 178 11.25 4.96 -0.69
N HIS A 179 12.10 5.20 0.30
CA HIS A 179 13.53 5.37 0.10
C HIS A 179 14.31 4.25 0.78
N LEU A 180 15.17 3.60 0.00
CA LEU A 180 16.10 2.57 0.46
C LEU A 180 17.49 3.20 0.65
N ALA A 181 18.17 2.85 1.74
CA ALA A 181 19.54 3.28 2.00
C ALA A 181 20.59 2.37 1.32
N ASP A 182 20.27 1.09 1.12
CA ASP A 182 21.16 0.11 0.48
C ASP A 182 20.36 -0.99 -0.26
N PRO A 183 20.45 -1.10 -1.60
CA PRO A 183 21.05 -0.10 -2.49
C PRO A 183 20.27 1.22 -2.43
N VAL A 184 20.94 2.34 -2.68
CA VAL A 184 20.29 3.66 -2.68
C VAL A 184 19.27 3.73 -3.82
N ALA A 185 17.99 3.79 -3.47
CA ALA A 185 16.89 3.87 -4.42
C ALA A 185 15.71 4.65 -3.83
N THR A 186 14.87 5.21 -4.70
CA THR A 186 13.61 5.83 -4.31
C THR A 186 12.52 5.36 -5.26
N PHE A 187 11.36 5.02 -4.70
CA PHE A 187 10.17 4.60 -5.43
C PHE A 187 9.00 5.51 -5.05
N ALA A 188 8.21 5.93 -6.03
CA ALA A 188 6.85 6.41 -5.79
C ALA A 188 5.88 5.27 -6.07
N TYR A 189 5.13 4.89 -5.05
CA TYR A 189 4.13 3.84 -5.07
C TYR A 189 2.73 4.46 -5.17
N LEU A 190 1.93 3.97 -6.11
CA LEU A 190 0.53 4.31 -6.26
C LEU A 190 -0.29 3.04 -6.33
N GLU A 191 -1.24 2.90 -5.42
CA GLU A 191 -2.12 1.72 -5.36
C GLU A 191 -3.41 1.99 -6.15
N GLY A 192 -3.69 1.11 -7.10
CA GLY A 192 -4.97 1.01 -7.78
C GLY A 192 -5.80 -0.15 -7.21
N LEU A 193 -7.03 -0.30 -7.71
CA LEU A 193 -7.93 -1.37 -7.25
C LEU A 193 -7.46 -2.78 -7.65
N THR A 194 -6.70 -2.89 -8.74
CA THR A 194 -6.29 -4.17 -9.33
C THR A 194 -4.79 -4.29 -9.56
N ASP A 195 -4.06 -3.19 -9.44
CA ASP A 195 -2.64 -3.09 -9.75
C ASP A 195 -1.99 -1.99 -8.90
N ALA A 196 -0.67 -1.87 -8.95
CA ALA A 196 0.05 -0.75 -8.38
C ALA A 196 1.24 -0.32 -9.26
N ASP A 197 1.46 0.99 -9.33
CA ASP A 197 2.61 1.56 -10.01
C ASP A 197 3.79 1.71 -9.05
N TYR A 198 4.98 1.31 -9.50
CA TYR A 198 6.26 1.50 -8.82
C TYR A 198 7.18 2.36 -9.70
N LEU A 199 7.17 3.67 -9.47
CA LEU A 199 7.93 4.61 -10.27
C LEU A 199 9.29 4.87 -9.63
N ASP A 200 10.36 4.44 -10.28
CA ASP A 200 11.75 4.56 -9.81
C ASP A 200 12.60 5.55 -10.63
N ARG A 201 12.11 5.95 -11.82
CA ARG A 201 12.80 6.90 -12.69
C ARG A 201 13.02 8.25 -11.97
N PRO A 202 14.24 8.82 -11.98
CA PRO A 202 14.55 10.05 -11.25
C PRO A 202 13.62 11.23 -11.54
N GLY A 203 13.16 11.37 -12.79
CA GLY A 203 12.21 12.42 -13.17
C GLY A 203 10.82 12.24 -12.54
N HIS A 204 10.36 11.00 -12.38
CA HIS A 204 9.08 10.71 -11.72
C HIS A 204 9.20 10.94 -10.22
N THR A 205 10.20 10.35 -9.57
CA THR A 205 10.37 10.46 -8.11
C THR A 205 10.66 11.90 -7.68
N ALA A 206 11.31 12.71 -8.52
CA ALA A 206 11.48 14.15 -8.27
C ALA A 206 10.13 14.89 -8.16
N VAL A 207 9.17 14.61 -9.05
CA VAL A 207 7.84 15.24 -9.01
C VAL A 207 7.11 14.86 -7.71
N TYR A 208 7.08 13.58 -7.35
CA TYR A 208 6.40 13.15 -6.11
C TYR A 208 7.05 13.73 -4.86
N ARG A 209 8.39 13.90 -4.84
CA ARG A 209 9.07 14.58 -3.72
C ARG A 209 8.66 16.04 -3.62
N GLU A 210 8.62 16.78 -4.73
CA GLU A 210 8.19 18.18 -4.73
C GLU A 210 6.72 18.32 -4.31
N VAL A 211 5.85 17.41 -4.77
CA VAL A 211 4.45 17.34 -4.37
C VAL A 211 4.36 17.10 -2.86
N PHE A 212 5.07 16.11 -2.32
CA PHE A 212 5.09 15.85 -0.88
C PHE A 212 5.59 17.05 -0.08
N ASP A 213 6.64 17.72 -0.56
CA ASP A 213 7.19 18.93 0.06
C ASP A 213 6.15 20.06 0.13
N LYS A 214 5.35 20.26 -0.92
CA LYS A 214 4.25 21.24 -0.92
C LYS A 214 3.10 20.82 0.01
N LEU A 215 2.78 19.53 0.06
CA LEU A 215 1.75 18.99 0.96
C LEU A 215 2.10 19.25 2.43
N ARG A 216 3.32 18.93 2.86
CA ARG A 216 3.73 19.14 4.26
C ARG A 216 3.79 20.61 4.69
N VAL A 217 4.03 21.52 3.74
CA VAL A 217 4.00 22.98 3.98
C VAL A 217 2.57 23.48 4.15
N THR A 218 1.62 22.89 3.41
CA THR A 218 0.20 23.26 3.46
C THR A 218 -0.51 22.62 4.66
N ALA A 219 -0.08 21.42 5.04
CA ALA A 219 -0.61 20.70 6.18
C ALA A 219 -0.29 21.42 7.51
N LEU A 220 -1.11 21.16 8.52
CA LEU A 220 -0.90 21.67 9.87
C LEU A 220 0.46 21.23 10.43
N GLY A 221 1.06 22.04 11.29
CA GLY A 221 2.25 21.62 12.03
C GLY A 221 1.96 20.43 12.95
N ASP A 222 2.99 19.75 13.43
CA ASP A 222 2.88 18.56 14.30
C ASP A 222 1.97 18.79 15.54
N ARG A 223 2.17 19.92 16.23
CA ARG A 223 1.36 20.29 17.41
C ARG A 223 -0.10 20.56 17.05
N GLU A 224 -0.35 21.27 15.95
CA GLU A 224 -1.70 21.60 15.51
C GLU A 224 -2.45 20.36 15.02
N SER A 225 -1.74 19.47 14.31
CA SER A 225 -2.24 18.16 13.88
C SER A 225 -2.63 17.30 15.09
N THR A 226 -1.78 17.25 16.12
CA THR A 226 -2.07 16.55 17.38
C THR A 226 -3.28 17.16 18.10
N THR A 227 -3.40 18.48 18.13
CA THR A 227 -4.56 19.17 18.72
C THR A 227 -5.84 18.82 17.98
N MET A 228 -5.80 18.78 16.64
CA MET A 228 -6.94 18.41 15.81
C MET A 228 -7.37 16.95 16.03
N LEU A 229 -6.42 16.01 16.10
CA LEU A 229 -6.69 14.62 16.44
C LEU A 229 -7.38 14.50 17.81
N LYS A 230 -6.86 15.19 18.85
CA LYS A 230 -7.44 15.18 20.19
C LYS A 230 -8.85 15.75 20.23
N ARG A 231 -9.07 16.88 19.57
CA ARG A 231 -10.41 17.46 19.44
C ARG A 231 -11.38 16.47 18.79
N ARG A 232 -10.94 15.79 17.72
CA ARG A 232 -11.79 14.79 17.05
C ARG A 232 -12.12 13.60 17.96
N ILE A 233 -11.17 13.16 18.78
CA ILE A 233 -11.38 12.11 19.80
C ILE A 233 -12.45 12.53 20.82
N GLU A 234 -12.40 13.77 21.31
CA GLU A 234 -13.40 14.31 22.24
C GLU A 234 -14.80 14.36 21.62
N GLU A 235 -14.91 14.72 20.33
CA GLU A 235 -16.19 14.72 19.60
C GLU A 235 -16.76 13.32 19.31
N LEU A 236 -15.93 12.26 19.40
CA LEU A 236 -16.32 10.87 19.17
C LEU A 236 -16.77 10.16 20.46
N THR A 237 -16.41 10.68 21.63
CA THR A 237 -16.70 10.14 22.96
C THR A 237 -18.05 10.64 23.46
#